data_AF-A0A839Q084-F1
#
_entry.id   AF-A0A839Q084-F1
#
_cell.length_a   1.000
_cell.length_b   1.000
_cell.length_c   1.000
_cell.angle_alpha   90.00
_cell.angle_beta   90.00
_cell.angle_gamma   90.00
#
_symmetry.space_group_name_H-M   'P 1'
#
loop_
_entity.id
_entity.type
_entity.pdbx_description
1 polymer ?
#
loop_
_entity_poly.entity_id
_entity_poly.type
_entity_poly.pdbx_seq_one_letter_code
_entity_poly.pdbx_strand_id
1 'polypeptide(L)'
;MTFCVFCGAPLTDGSHCDACGAVKVGDSWHDQAYAVGPAGDSPTGWRPDPTGRHEGRYFVGGQPTDLIRDGGVEALDPFGKHALGTSTTEHSAASARGSRRGLWVGALSVLAVLALAGAGIGAYVYVNRDTTTVDDNYLEAIREQGFSSEFNSDANAVAYGRQVCRRLDEGSAQQGLPQDEVAVQYFCPQFAEGFHVLETATITGSFTINDDNPNSYSPAIEVDGSSCTGAGGYSDVDEGTPVKVRNDKGELLTETVLEEGRGGRFMCTFSMTFEVTEGEERYVVEVGKRGELSYSFDELKSNGVSLVLG
;
A
#
# COMPACT_ATOMS: atom_id res chain seq x y z
N MET A 1 -38.49 4.77 10.21
CA MET A 1 -37.97 4.94 8.84
C MET A 1 -36.52 4.53 8.88
N THR A 2 -36.16 3.51 8.11
CA THR A 2 -34.79 2.99 8.07
C THR A 2 -34.02 3.78 7.02
N PHE A 3 -32.79 4.18 7.33
CA PHE A 3 -31.96 4.98 6.43
C PHE A 3 -30.77 4.14 5.96
N CYS A 4 -30.36 4.32 4.72
CA CYS A 4 -29.17 3.67 4.18
C CYS A 4 -27.93 4.16 4.93
N VAL A 5 -27.13 3.24 5.47
CA VAL A 5 -25.87 3.56 6.20
C VAL A 5 -24.85 4.28 5.32
N PHE A 6 -24.86 4.06 4.00
CA PHE A 6 -23.87 4.64 3.10
C PHE A 6 -24.24 6.04 2.58
N CYS A 7 -25.50 6.28 2.23
CA CYS A 7 -25.91 7.57 1.62
C CYS A 7 -26.93 8.37 2.44
N GLY A 8 -27.45 7.82 3.54
CA GLY A 8 -28.45 8.48 4.39
C GLY A 8 -29.85 8.59 3.77
N ALA A 9 -30.08 8.08 2.56
CA ALA A 9 -31.39 8.11 1.92
C ALA A 9 -32.40 7.20 2.66
N PRO A 10 -33.69 7.57 2.69
CA PRO A 10 -34.73 6.70 3.23
C PRO A 10 -34.85 5.42 2.41
N LEU A 11 -34.88 4.28 3.08
CA LEU A 11 -35.04 2.98 2.44
C LEU A 11 -36.52 2.73 2.11
N THR A 12 -36.78 2.37 0.85
CA THR A 12 -38.06 1.88 0.33
C THR A 12 -38.19 0.37 0.51
N ASP A 13 -37.06 -0.35 0.55
CA ASP A 13 -36.93 -1.78 0.81
C ASP A 13 -35.91 -2.07 1.93
N GLY A 14 -36.09 -3.16 2.68
CA GLY A 14 -35.22 -3.55 3.79
C GLY A 14 -33.85 -4.11 3.38
N SER A 15 -33.70 -4.46 2.11
CA SER A 15 -32.53 -5.14 1.54
C SER A 15 -31.78 -4.31 0.49
N HIS A 16 -32.38 -3.23 -0.03
CA HIS A 16 -31.81 -2.44 -1.12
C HIS A 16 -32.03 -0.94 -0.94
N CYS A 17 -31.02 -0.14 -1.32
CA CYS A 17 -31.12 1.31 -1.40
C CYS A 17 -31.18 1.77 -2.86
N ASP A 18 -32.34 2.25 -3.30
CA ASP A 18 -32.53 2.73 -4.68
C ASP A 18 -31.68 3.98 -5.02
N ALA A 19 -31.26 4.75 -4.01
CA ALA A 19 -30.54 6.01 -4.22
C ALA A 19 -29.05 5.81 -4.53
N CYS A 20 -28.39 4.85 -3.89
CA CYS A 20 -26.96 4.60 -4.08
C CYS A 20 -26.64 3.16 -4.50
N GLY A 21 -27.63 2.29 -4.63
CA GLY A 21 -27.46 0.89 -5.03
C GLY A 21 -26.91 -0.03 -3.94
N ALA A 22 -26.70 0.44 -2.70
CA ALA A 22 -26.23 -0.42 -1.62
C ALA A 22 -27.22 -1.56 -1.33
N VAL A 23 -26.69 -2.75 -1.04
CA VAL A 23 -27.50 -3.96 -0.80
C VAL A 23 -27.14 -4.59 0.55
N LYS A 24 -28.12 -5.25 1.18
CA LYS A 24 -27.93 -6.03 2.39
C LYS A 24 -27.84 -7.51 2.04
N VAL A 25 -26.70 -8.15 2.31
CA VAL A 25 -26.51 -9.60 2.14
C VAL A 25 -26.41 -10.23 3.53
N GLY A 26 -27.41 -11.04 3.89
CA GLY A 26 -27.58 -11.50 5.27
C GLY A 26 -27.85 -10.31 6.22
N ASP A 27 -27.00 -10.14 7.23
CA ASP A 27 -27.10 -9.02 8.17
C ASP A 27 -26.14 -7.85 7.87
N SER A 28 -25.31 -7.97 6.83
CA SER A 28 -24.28 -7.00 6.50
C SER A 28 -24.68 -6.13 5.29
N TRP A 29 -24.44 -4.83 5.39
CA TRP A 29 -24.62 -3.88 4.30
C TRP A 29 -23.34 -3.73 3.50
N HIS A 30 -23.45 -3.82 2.17
CA HIS A 30 -22.33 -3.72 1.24
C HIS A 30 -22.51 -2.53 0.30
N ASP A 31 -21.45 -1.74 0.10
CA ASP A 31 -21.43 -0.64 -0.87
C ASP A 31 -21.28 -1.20 -2.28
N GLN A 32 -22.06 -0.66 -3.22
CA GLN A 32 -21.78 -0.94 -4.63
C GLN A 32 -20.78 0.08 -5.16
N ALA A 33 -19.61 -0.43 -5.56
CA ALA A 33 -18.68 0.29 -6.40
C ALA A 33 -19.32 0.50 -7.77
N TYR A 34 -19.89 1.69 -8.02
CA TYR A 34 -19.87 2.51 -9.24
C TYR A 34 -21.02 3.52 -9.19
N ALA A 35 -20.75 4.77 -9.60
CA ALA A 35 -21.71 5.86 -9.59
C ALA A 35 -22.90 5.58 -10.53
N VAL A 36 -24.12 5.74 -10.01
CA VAL A 36 -25.35 5.72 -10.79
C VAL A 36 -25.31 6.87 -11.81
N GLY A 37 -25.02 6.54 -13.08
CA GLY A 37 -25.30 7.44 -14.20
C GLY A 37 -26.81 7.68 -14.31
N PRO A 38 -27.26 8.74 -15.01
CA PRO A 38 -28.67 9.12 -15.06
C PRO A 38 -29.52 7.95 -15.55
N ALA A 39 -30.60 7.68 -14.81
CA ALA A 39 -31.52 6.57 -15.02
C ALA A 39 -31.99 6.54 -16.49
N GLY A 40 -31.51 5.57 -17.25
CA GLY A 40 -32.19 5.14 -18.46
C GLY A 40 -33.47 4.39 -18.06
N ASP A 41 -34.53 4.53 -18.85
CA ASP A 41 -35.86 3.90 -18.70
C ASP A 41 -35.85 2.35 -18.73
N SER A 42 -34.71 1.71 -18.50
CA SER A 42 -34.59 0.26 -18.46
C SER A 42 -34.93 -0.29 -17.09
N PRO A 43 -35.93 -1.19 -16.96
CA PRO A 43 -36.39 -1.65 -15.66
C PRO A 43 -35.31 -2.46 -14.93
N THR A 44 -35.13 -2.10 -13.65
CA THR A 44 -34.34 -2.80 -12.63
C THR A 44 -34.91 -4.20 -12.38
N GLY A 45 -34.06 -5.21 -12.23
CA GLY A 45 -34.46 -6.57 -11.91
C GLY A 45 -33.56 -7.66 -12.49
N TRP A 46 -33.92 -8.92 -12.21
CA TRP A 46 -33.22 -10.11 -12.69
C TRP A 46 -33.39 -10.33 -14.20
N ARG A 47 -32.27 -10.57 -14.89
CA ARG A 47 -32.25 -10.96 -16.32
C ARG A 47 -31.23 -12.09 -16.53
N PRO A 48 -31.27 -12.81 -17.67
CA PRO A 48 -30.21 -13.76 -18.01
C PRO A 48 -28.84 -13.08 -17.99
N ASP A 49 -27.83 -13.74 -17.43
CA ASP A 49 -26.48 -13.17 -17.34
C ASP A 49 -25.87 -12.99 -18.74
N PRO A 50 -25.49 -11.76 -19.15
CA PRO A 50 -24.84 -11.51 -20.44
C PRO A 50 -23.52 -12.27 -20.64
N THR A 51 -22.87 -12.71 -19.57
CA THR A 51 -21.64 -13.50 -19.65
C THR A 51 -21.91 -14.99 -19.93
N GLY A 52 -23.16 -15.44 -19.77
CA GLY A 52 -23.55 -16.85 -19.89
C GLY A 52 -22.98 -17.78 -18.82
N ARG A 53 -22.26 -17.24 -17.81
CA ARG A 53 -21.67 -18.02 -16.71
C ARG A 53 -22.66 -18.38 -15.62
N HIS A 54 -23.70 -17.56 -15.46
CA HIS A 54 -24.71 -17.70 -14.43
C HIS A 54 -26.12 -17.72 -15.02
N GLU A 55 -27.09 -18.29 -14.30
CA GLU A 55 -28.49 -18.38 -14.74
C GLU A 55 -29.14 -16.99 -14.85
N GLY A 56 -28.81 -16.08 -13.94
CA GLY A 56 -29.25 -14.70 -13.99
C GLY A 56 -28.28 -13.71 -13.34
N ARG A 57 -28.35 -12.45 -13.78
CA ARG A 57 -27.66 -11.29 -13.22
C ARG A 57 -28.67 -10.20 -12.90
N TYR A 58 -28.46 -9.49 -11.80
CA TYR A 58 -29.32 -8.39 -11.40
C TYR A 58 -28.91 -7.10 -12.10
N PHE A 59 -29.87 -6.35 -12.62
CA PHE A 59 -29.64 -5.08 -13.30
C PHE A 59 -30.26 -3.94 -12.53
N VAL A 60 -29.56 -2.81 -12.44
CA VAL A 60 -30.07 -1.55 -11.88
C VAL A 60 -30.02 -0.49 -12.97
N GLY A 61 -31.17 0.10 -13.32
CA GLY A 61 -31.23 1.11 -14.39
C GLY A 61 -30.71 0.63 -15.75
N GLY A 62 -30.82 -0.67 -16.02
CA GLY A 62 -30.30 -1.31 -17.24
C GLY A 62 -28.80 -1.65 -17.22
N GLN A 63 -28.08 -1.37 -16.14
CA GLN A 63 -26.67 -1.75 -15.99
C GLN A 63 -26.52 -3.07 -15.21
N PRO A 64 -25.71 -4.03 -15.70
CA PRO A 64 -25.46 -5.29 -15.01
C PRO A 64 -24.65 -5.06 -13.73
N THR A 65 -25.04 -5.73 -12.64
CA THR A 65 -24.32 -5.71 -11.35
C THR A 65 -23.49 -6.99 -11.14
N ASP A 66 -22.69 -7.05 -10.09
CA ASP A 66 -21.97 -8.27 -9.68
C ASP A 66 -22.89 -9.33 -9.03
N LEU A 67 -24.16 -8.99 -8.78
CA LEU A 67 -25.13 -9.91 -8.17
C LEU A 67 -25.65 -10.91 -9.21
N ILE A 68 -25.36 -12.19 -8.98
CA ILE A 68 -25.75 -13.31 -9.83
C ILE A 68 -26.67 -14.27 -9.09
N ARG A 69 -27.39 -15.09 -9.86
CA ARG A 69 -28.28 -16.13 -9.34
C ARG A 69 -28.06 -17.41 -10.14
N ASP A 70 -27.88 -18.51 -9.43
CA ASP A 70 -27.79 -19.87 -9.97
C ASP A 70 -28.69 -20.80 -9.17
N GLY A 71 -29.62 -21.50 -9.84
CA GLY A 71 -30.51 -22.47 -9.18
C GLY A 71 -31.38 -21.84 -8.09
N GLY A 72 -31.66 -20.54 -8.17
CA GLY A 72 -32.41 -19.78 -7.16
C GLY A 72 -31.57 -19.26 -5.99
N VAL A 73 -30.27 -19.53 -5.95
CA VAL A 73 -29.35 -19.01 -4.91
C VAL A 73 -28.64 -17.76 -5.43
N GLU A 74 -28.68 -16.69 -4.65
CA GLU A 74 -28.04 -15.41 -4.98
C GLU A 74 -26.61 -15.34 -4.42
N ALA A 75 -25.66 -14.88 -5.23
CA ALA A 75 -24.26 -14.73 -4.83
C ALA A 75 -23.60 -13.56 -5.59
N LEU A 76 -22.42 -13.12 -5.13
CA LEU A 76 -21.62 -12.12 -5.83
C LEU A 76 -20.60 -12.83 -6.74
N ASP A 77 -20.54 -12.42 -8.01
CA ASP A 77 -19.57 -12.90 -9.00
C ASP A 77 -18.24 -12.15 -8.84
N PRO A 78 -17.16 -12.81 -8.35
CA PRO A 78 -15.86 -12.16 -8.13
C PRO A 78 -15.21 -11.64 -9.42
N PHE A 79 -15.64 -12.16 -10.57
CA PHE A 79 -15.07 -11.87 -11.89
C PHE A 79 -16.00 -11.03 -12.78
N GLY A 80 -17.15 -10.58 -12.27
CA GLY A 80 -18.16 -9.82 -13.04
C GLY A 80 -17.58 -8.57 -13.68
N LYS A 81 -16.75 -7.84 -12.94
CA LYS A 81 -16.09 -6.59 -13.37
C LYS A 81 -15.25 -6.69 -14.63
N HIS A 82 -14.63 -7.86 -14.89
CA HIS A 82 -13.74 -8.03 -16.05
C HIS A 82 -14.45 -8.54 -17.30
N ALA A 83 -15.54 -9.31 -17.13
CA ALA A 83 -16.22 -9.98 -18.23
C ALA A 83 -17.31 -9.12 -18.92
N LEU A 84 -17.87 -8.13 -18.21
CA LEU A 84 -18.99 -7.32 -18.72
C LEU A 84 -18.57 -6.27 -19.77
N GLY A 85 -17.28 -5.96 -19.89
CA GLY A 85 -16.75 -5.03 -20.91
C GLY A 85 -16.61 -5.65 -22.31
N THR A 86 -16.59 -6.98 -22.42
CA THR A 86 -16.35 -7.71 -23.68
C THR A 86 -17.62 -8.19 -24.38
N SER A 87 -18.76 -8.31 -23.67
CA SER A 87 -19.97 -8.92 -24.22
C SER A 87 -20.98 -7.95 -24.87
N THR A 88 -20.74 -6.63 -24.84
CA THR A 88 -21.69 -5.63 -25.38
C THR A 88 -21.52 -5.33 -26.87
N THR A 89 -20.56 -5.95 -27.57
CA THR A 89 -20.22 -5.62 -28.96
C THR A 89 -20.56 -6.65 -30.04
N GLU A 90 -21.23 -7.76 -29.73
CA GLU A 90 -21.52 -8.77 -30.74
C GLU A 90 -22.94 -9.32 -30.67
N HIS A 91 -23.97 -8.51 -30.95
CA HIS A 91 -25.22 -9.05 -31.50
C HIS A 91 -25.88 -8.04 -32.43
N SER A 92 -25.51 -8.10 -33.72
CA SER A 92 -26.34 -7.57 -34.81
C SER A 92 -26.19 -8.42 -36.07
N ALA A 93 -27.35 -8.77 -36.64
CA ALA A 93 -27.63 -9.57 -37.84
C ALA A 93 -27.47 -11.10 -37.68
N ALA A 94 -28.41 -11.96 -38.07
CA ALA A 94 -29.38 -11.83 -39.14
C ALA A 94 -30.70 -12.61 -38.88
N SER A 95 -31.75 -12.09 -39.50
CA SER A 95 -33.06 -12.72 -39.67
C SER A 95 -33.02 -13.82 -40.73
N ALA A 96 -33.70 -14.95 -40.52
CA ALA A 96 -34.37 -15.68 -41.58
C ALA A 96 -35.51 -16.55 -41.02
N ARG A 97 -36.72 -16.32 -41.54
CA ARG A 97 -37.92 -17.15 -41.34
C ARG A 97 -37.78 -18.48 -42.10
N GLY A 98 -38.38 -19.55 -41.59
CA GLY A 98 -38.51 -20.80 -42.36
C GLY A 98 -39.24 -21.93 -41.63
N SER A 99 -40.48 -22.18 -42.03
CA SER A 99 -41.43 -23.17 -41.49
C SER A 99 -41.06 -24.65 -41.74
N ARG A 100 -41.35 -25.49 -40.71
CA ARG A 100 -41.85 -26.88 -40.69
C ARG A 100 -41.03 -28.06 -41.27
N ARG A 101 -40.93 -29.08 -40.39
CA ARG A 101 -40.98 -30.55 -40.58
C ARG A 101 -39.86 -31.23 -41.38
N GLY A 102 -39.20 -32.20 -40.74
CA GLY A 102 -38.54 -33.31 -41.44
C GLY A 102 -37.36 -33.96 -40.70
N LEU A 103 -37.68 -34.90 -39.80
CA LEU A 103 -36.98 -36.16 -39.51
C LEU A 103 -35.64 -36.50 -40.24
N TRP A 104 -34.64 -36.83 -39.42
CA TRP A 104 -33.53 -37.82 -39.57
C TRP A 104 -32.22 -37.53 -40.36
N VAL A 105 -31.14 -38.04 -39.74
CA VAL A 105 -29.78 -38.42 -40.20
C VAL A 105 -28.66 -37.38 -40.10
N GLY A 106 -27.59 -37.71 -39.36
CA GLY A 106 -26.31 -37.00 -39.47
C GLY A 106 -25.31 -37.15 -38.32
N ALA A 107 -25.28 -38.25 -37.57
CA ALA A 107 -24.22 -38.51 -36.59
C ALA A 107 -22.91 -38.86 -37.32
N LEU A 108 -22.08 -37.87 -37.67
CA LEU A 108 -20.64 -38.01 -37.97
C LEU A 108 -19.88 -36.67 -38.11
N SER A 109 -20.55 -35.50 -38.04
CA SER A 109 -19.91 -34.18 -38.21
C SER A 109 -19.44 -33.49 -36.91
N VAL A 110 -19.79 -34.01 -35.73
CA VAL A 110 -19.55 -33.33 -34.44
C VAL A 110 -18.10 -33.47 -33.95
N LEU A 111 -17.40 -34.56 -34.28
CA LEU A 111 -16.03 -34.79 -33.80
C LEU A 111 -14.98 -33.92 -34.49
N ALA A 112 -15.16 -33.59 -35.78
CA ALA A 112 -14.21 -32.74 -36.50
C ALA A 112 -14.26 -31.27 -36.06
N VAL A 113 -15.46 -30.77 -35.73
CA VAL A 113 -15.64 -29.40 -35.23
C VAL A 113 -15.12 -29.27 -33.79
N LEU A 114 -15.33 -30.27 -32.93
CA LEU A 114 -14.81 -30.27 -31.57
C LEU A 114 -13.28 -30.38 -31.51
N ALA A 115 -12.66 -31.17 -32.41
CA ALA A 115 -11.20 -31.26 -32.49
C ALA A 115 -10.57 -29.94 -32.98
N LEU A 116 -11.18 -29.27 -33.95
CA LEU A 116 -10.71 -27.96 -34.43
C LEU A 116 -10.94 -26.84 -33.39
N ALA A 117 -12.06 -26.87 -32.67
CA ALA A 117 -12.30 -25.94 -31.56
C ALA A 117 -11.34 -26.16 -30.38
N GLY A 118 -11.08 -27.41 -30.00
CA GLY A 118 -10.12 -27.75 -28.95
C GLY A 118 -8.69 -27.35 -29.29
N ALA A 119 -8.26 -27.54 -30.55
CA ALA A 119 -6.95 -27.10 -31.03
C ALA A 119 -6.83 -25.57 -31.07
N GLY A 120 -7.90 -24.86 -31.47
CA GLY A 120 -7.93 -23.40 -31.47
C GLY A 120 -7.82 -22.79 -30.08
N ILE A 121 -8.56 -23.34 -29.11
CA ILE A 121 -8.48 -22.91 -27.70
C ILE A 121 -7.09 -23.22 -27.12
N GLY A 122 -6.53 -24.40 -27.41
CA GLY A 122 -5.18 -24.78 -26.96
C GLY A 122 -4.10 -23.87 -27.54
N ALA A 123 -4.17 -23.53 -28.83
CA ALA A 123 -3.25 -22.61 -29.47
C ALA A 123 -3.40 -21.18 -28.94
N TYR A 124 -4.62 -20.72 -28.70
CA TYR A 124 -4.87 -19.39 -28.11
C TYR A 124 -4.29 -19.28 -26.70
N VAL A 125 -4.54 -20.27 -25.83
CA VAL A 125 -3.98 -20.30 -24.47
C VAL A 125 -2.46 -20.46 -24.49
N TYR A 126 -1.90 -21.22 -25.44
CA TYR A 126 -0.45 -21.36 -25.58
C TYR A 126 0.23 -20.08 -26.06
N VAL A 127 -0.38 -19.37 -27.02
CA VAL A 127 0.16 -18.11 -27.55
C VAL A 127 0.00 -16.95 -26.56
N ASN A 128 -1.04 -16.95 -25.72
CA ASN A 128 -1.26 -15.91 -24.70
C ASN A 128 -0.65 -16.22 -23.32
N ARG A 129 0.10 -17.31 -23.15
CA ARG A 129 0.66 -17.68 -21.82
C ARG A 129 1.81 -16.79 -21.37
N ASP A 130 2.48 -16.10 -22.29
CA ASP A 130 3.77 -15.42 -22.06
C ASP A 130 3.71 -13.89 -22.06
N THR A 131 2.55 -13.26 -21.89
CA THR A 131 2.49 -11.80 -21.68
C THR A 131 2.36 -11.46 -20.21
N THR A 132 3.35 -11.83 -19.38
CA THR A 132 3.52 -11.13 -18.11
C THR A 132 3.92 -9.70 -18.44
N THR A 133 3.12 -8.74 -17.98
CA THR A 133 3.45 -7.33 -18.20
C THR A 133 4.66 -6.97 -17.35
N VAL A 134 5.41 -5.92 -17.72
CA VAL A 134 6.51 -5.40 -16.89
C VAL A 134 6.04 -5.13 -15.45
N ASP A 135 4.78 -4.71 -15.32
CA ASP A 135 4.10 -4.42 -14.07
C ASP A 135 3.91 -5.70 -13.24
N ASP A 136 3.51 -6.82 -13.87
CA ASP A 136 3.37 -8.11 -13.17
C ASP A 136 4.72 -8.63 -12.65
N ASN A 137 5.77 -8.53 -13.47
CA ASN A 137 7.12 -8.97 -13.08
C ASN A 137 7.69 -8.10 -11.96
N TYR A 138 7.44 -6.78 -12.00
CA TYR A 138 7.80 -5.86 -10.92
C TYR A 138 7.06 -6.20 -9.62
N LEU A 139 5.75 -6.45 -9.69
CA LEU A 139 4.95 -6.80 -8.51
C LEU A 139 5.38 -8.14 -7.91
N GLU A 140 5.76 -9.12 -8.73
CA GLU A 140 6.35 -10.37 -8.26
C GLU A 140 7.66 -10.11 -7.50
N ALA A 141 8.58 -9.33 -8.07
CA ALA A 141 9.85 -8.99 -7.42
C ALA A 141 9.67 -8.26 -6.09
N ILE A 142 8.73 -7.30 -6.02
CA ILE A 142 8.39 -6.59 -4.77
C ILE A 142 7.89 -7.55 -3.69
N ARG A 143 7.08 -8.56 -4.06
CA ARG A 143 6.58 -9.58 -3.12
C ARG A 143 7.68 -10.52 -2.66
N GLU A 144 8.53 -11.00 -3.57
CA GLU A 144 9.63 -11.90 -3.25
C GLU A 144 10.66 -11.27 -2.31
N GLN A 145 10.92 -9.97 -2.47
CA GLN A 145 11.85 -9.21 -1.63
C GLN A 145 11.22 -8.69 -0.33
N GLY A 146 9.92 -8.91 -0.13
CA GLY A 146 9.22 -8.56 1.12
C GLY A 146 8.79 -7.10 1.22
N PHE A 147 8.88 -6.31 0.15
CA PHE A 147 8.47 -4.90 0.14
C PHE A 147 6.97 -4.68 -0.06
N SER A 148 6.18 -5.74 -0.15
CA SER A 148 4.72 -5.63 -0.36
C SER A 148 3.99 -4.85 0.74
N SER A 149 4.50 -4.84 1.97
CA SER A 149 3.90 -4.11 3.09
C SER A 149 4.07 -2.59 3.00
N GLU A 150 5.01 -2.11 2.19
CA GLU A 150 5.26 -0.67 1.98
C GLU A 150 4.16 -0.01 1.15
N PHE A 151 3.34 -0.81 0.47
CA PHE A 151 2.32 -0.32 -0.45
C PHE A 151 0.91 -0.72 -0.01
N ASN A 152 -0.03 0.20 -0.13
CA ASN A 152 -1.44 -0.07 0.21
C ASN A 152 -2.16 -0.94 -0.84
N SER A 153 -1.59 -1.11 -2.03
CA SER A 153 -2.15 -1.87 -3.15
C SER A 153 -1.11 -2.07 -4.25
N ASP A 154 -1.30 -3.09 -5.09
CA ASP A 154 -0.47 -3.34 -6.28
C ASP A 154 -0.45 -2.13 -7.24
N ALA A 155 -1.59 -1.46 -7.42
CA ALA A 155 -1.69 -0.28 -8.28
C ALA A 155 -0.84 0.88 -7.75
N ASN A 156 -0.77 1.05 -6.42
CA ASN A 156 0.11 2.04 -5.80
C ASN A 156 1.59 1.66 -5.97
N ALA A 157 1.95 0.40 -5.74
CA ALA A 157 3.32 -0.07 -5.95
C ALA A 157 3.82 0.23 -7.38
N VAL A 158 3.00 -0.06 -8.40
CA VAL A 158 3.34 0.23 -9.80
C VAL A 158 3.43 1.74 -10.06
N ALA A 159 2.47 2.52 -9.56
CA ALA A 159 2.48 3.98 -9.72
C ALA A 159 3.72 4.62 -9.07
N TYR A 160 4.08 4.16 -7.87
CA TYR A 160 5.30 4.55 -7.17
C TYR A 160 6.54 4.20 -7.98
N GLY A 161 6.68 2.95 -8.44
CA GLY A 161 7.84 2.53 -9.22
C GLY A 161 8.02 3.34 -10.51
N ARG A 162 6.92 3.65 -11.21
CA ARG A 162 6.96 4.55 -12.39
C ARG A 162 7.34 5.99 -12.01
N GLN A 163 6.92 6.46 -10.84
CA GLN A 163 7.29 7.79 -10.34
C GLN A 163 8.78 7.87 -10.00
N VAL A 164 9.41 6.80 -9.48
CA VAL A 164 10.86 6.74 -9.26
C VAL A 164 11.59 7.04 -10.57
N CYS A 165 11.26 6.32 -11.64
CA CYS A 165 11.88 6.52 -12.94
C CYS A 165 11.66 7.91 -13.52
N ARG A 166 10.45 8.47 -13.37
CA ARG A 166 10.18 9.85 -13.80
C ARG A 166 11.09 10.87 -13.09
N ARG A 167 11.33 10.71 -11.78
CA ARG A 167 12.24 11.61 -11.04
C ARG A 167 13.68 11.50 -11.54
N LEU A 168 14.14 10.28 -11.85
CA LEU A 168 15.47 10.04 -12.39
C LEU A 168 15.63 10.66 -13.79
N ASP A 169 14.63 10.55 -14.65
CA ASP A 169 14.60 11.20 -15.96
C ASP A 169 14.62 12.74 -15.86
N GLU A 170 14.06 13.29 -14.78
CA GLU A 170 14.08 14.72 -14.46
C GLU A 170 15.41 15.19 -13.83
N GLY A 171 16.35 14.27 -13.59
CA GLY A 171 17.70 14.58 -13.09
C GLY A 171 17.86 14.52 -11.58
N SER A 172 17.00 13.79 -10.85
CA SER A 172 17.24 13.51 -9.43
C SER A 172 18.52 12.69 -9.23
N ALA A 173 19.04 12.67 -7.99
CA ALA A 173 20.14 11.78 -7.63
C ALA A 173 19.78 10.31 -7.95
N GLN A 174 20.74 9.55 -8.50
CA GLN A 174 20.58 8.12 -8.80
C GLN A 174 20.76 7.28 -7.54
N GLN A 175 19.92 7.54 -6.55
CA GLN A 175 19.93 6.84 -5.27
C GLN A 175 18.51 6.73 -4.71
N GLY A 176 18.29 5.76 -3.84
CA GLY A 176 17.00 5.57 -3.19
C GLY A 176 16.97 4.34 -2.28
N LEU A 177 15.79 4.03 -1.78
CA LEU A 177 15.59 2.90 -0.87
C LEU A 177 15.70 1.56 -1.64
N PRO A 178 15.87 0.41 -0.95
CA PRO A 178 15.95 -0.90 -1.60
C PRO A 178 14.79 -1.19 -2.57
N GLN A 179 13.57 -0.79 -2.24
CA GLN A 179 12.41 -0.94 -3.15
C GLN A 179 12.49 -0.06 -4.40
N ASP A 180 13.21 1.07 -4.36
CA ASP A 180 13.42 1.94 -5.51
C ASP A 180 14.33 1.27 -6.54
N GLU A 181 15.32 0.50 -6.08
CA GLU A 181 16.21 -0.27 -6.96
C GLU A 181 15.42 -1.25 -7.82
N VAL A 182 14.46 -1.96 -7.21
CA VAL A 182 13.56 -2.86 -7.94
C VAL A 182 12.79 -2.08 -9.00
N ALA A 183 12.22 -0.92 -8.67
CA ALA A 183 11.53 -0.08 -9.65
C ALA A 183 12.44 0.33 -10.82
N VAL A 184 13.69 0.69 -10.52
CA VAL A 184 14.69 1.06 -11.53
C VAL A 184 15.01 -0.11 -12.46
N GLN A 185 15.21 -1.31 -11.92
CA GLN A 185 15.52 -2.51 -12.70
C GLN A 185 14.43 -2.83 -13.74
N TYR A 186 13.15 -2.64 -13.39
CA TYR A 186 12.03 -3.00 -14.27
C TYR A 186 11.53 -1.84 -15.16
N PHE A 187 11.44 -0.62 -14.64
CA PHE A 187 10.82 0.50 -15.36
C PHE A 187 11.81 1.45 -16.05
N CYS A 188 13.07 1.53 -15.59
CA CYS A 188 14.09 2.39 -16.18
C CYS A 188 15.50 1.79 -16.05
N PRO A 189 15.76 0.64 -16.72
CA PRO A 189 16.99 -0.13 -16.55
C PRO A 189 18.26 0.65 -16.92
N GLN A 190 18.15 1.76 -17.65
CA GLN A 190 19.28 2.65 -17.95
C GLN A 190 19.95 3.25 -16.70
N PHE A 191 19.23 3.33 -15.58
CA PHE A 191 19.78 3.83 -14.31
C PHE A 191 20.23 2.70 -13.38
N ALA A 192 19.95 1.44 -13.70
CA ALA A 192 20.14 0.32 -12.77
C ALA A 192 21.61 0.08 -12.39
N GLU A 193 22.55 0.22 -13.33
CA GLU A 193 23.97 -0.04 -13.07
C GLU A 193 24.61 0.99 -12.12
N GLY A 194 24.08 2.22 -12.09
CA GLY A 194 24.59 3.33 -11.28
C GLY A 194 23.74 3.69 -10.07
N PHE A 195 22.67 2.95 -9.80
CA PHE A 195 21.73 3.26 -8.73
C PHE A 195 22.33 2.90 -7.37
N HIS A 196 22.47 3.89 -6.49
CA HIS A 196 22.97 3.70 -5.13
C HIS A 196 21.82 3.39 -4.17
N VAL A 197 21.82 2.20 -3.59
CA VAL A 197 20.84 1.81 -2.57
C VAL A 197 21.27 2.40 -1.24
N LEU A 198 20.43 3.29 -0.71
CA LEU A 198 20.66 3.96 0.55
C LEU A 198 20.60 2.97 1.70
N GLU A 199 21.61 3.03 2.56
CA GLU A 199 21.68 2.20 3.76
C GLU A 199 20.85 2.82 4.89
N THR A 200 20.06 2.00 5.59
CA THR A 200 19.45 2.39 6.87
C THR A 200 20.24 1.77 8.02
N ALA A 201 20.64 2.59 8.98
CA ALA A 201 21.41 2.16 10.14
C ALA A 201 20.71 2.53 11.45
N THR A 202 20.72 1.59 12.39
CA THR A 202 20.36 1.85 13.79
C THR A 202 21.57 2.47 14.50
N ILE A 203 21.43 3.72 14.90
CA ILE A 203 22.47 4.48 15.58
C ILE A 203 22.23 4.43 17.07
N THR A 204 23.29 4.11 17.81
CA THR A 204 23.29 4.17 19.28
C THR A 204 24.10 5.37 19.73
N GLY A 205 23.71 5.98 20.84
CA GLY A 205 24.42 7.12 21.38
C GLY A 205 24.27 7.28 22.89
N SER A 206 25.06 8.20 23.43
CA SER A 206 25.00 8.60 24.83
C SER A 206 24.99 10.12 24.99
N PHE A 207 24.22 10.58 25.96
CA PHE A 207 24.25 11.94 26.47
C PHE A 207 24.70 11.90 27.93
N THR A 208 25.77 12.58 28.27
CA THR A 208 26.35 12.54 29.62
C THR A 208 26.34 13.91 30.26
N ILE A 209 25.79 14.00 31.46
CA ILE A 209 25.96 15.14 32.37
C ILE A 209 27.11 14.80 33.33
N ASN A 210 28.10 15.67 33.44
CA ASN A 210 29.18 15.59 34.40
C ASN A 210 29.04 16.74 35.43
N ASP A 211 29.31 16.42 36.69
CA ASP A 211 29.42 17.38 37.79
C ASP A 211 30.73 17.07 38.54
N ASP A 212 31.78 17.84 38.22
CA ASP A 212 33.12 17.64 38.79
C ASP A 212 33.19 17.98 40.29
N ASN A 213 32.24 18.76 40.81
CA ASN A 213 32.22 19.21 42.21
C ASN A 213 30.79 19.22 42.78
N PRO A 214 30.20 18.04 43.02
CA PRO A 214 28.78 17.94 43.36
C PRO A 214 28.49 18.53 44.73
N ASN A 215 27.60 19.52 44.75
CA ASN A 215 27.12 20.15 45.97
C ASN A 215 26.05 19.29 46.65
N SER A 216 26.27 18.89 47.91
CA SER A 216 25.32 18.06 48.67
C SER A 216 23.98 18.73 48.97
N TYR A 217 23.90 20.06 48.88
CA TYR A 217 22.69 20.83 49.17
C TYR A 217 21.92 21.26 47.91
N SER A 218 22.57 21.24 46.76
CA SER A 218 22.00 21.65 45.47
C SER A 218 22.72 20.91 44.35
N PRO A 219 22.53 19.58 44.24
CA PRO A 219 23.24 18.79 43.25
C PRO A 219 22.74 19.12 41.83
N ALA A 220 23.64 19.04 40.85
CA ALA A 220 23.27 19.15 39.43
C ALA A 220 22.74 17.81 38.87
N ILE A 221 22.94 16.72 39.62
CA ILE A 221 22.49 15.36 39.29
C ILE A 221 21.79 14.77 40.51
N GLU A 222 20.52 14.42 40.35
CA GLU A 222 19.77 13.63 41.33
C GLU A 222 19.97 12.14 41.06
N VAL A 223 20.06 11.32 42.11
CA VAL A 223 20.37 9.89 42.01
C VAL A 223 19.38 9.09 42.85
N ASP A 224 18.79 8.06 42.26
CA ASP A 224 17.96 7.07 42.95
C ASP A 224 18.50 5.65 42.64
N GLY A 225 19.17 5.04 43.62
CA GLY A 225 19.86 3.77 43.40
C GLY A 225 20.96 3.88 42.34
N SER A 226 20.75 3.25 41.18
CA SER A 226 21.65 3.32 40.01
C SER A 226 21.16 4.27 38.91
N SER A 227 19.93 4.76 39.02
CA SER A 227 19.38 5.73 38.08
C SER A 227 19.74 7.14 38.51
N CYS A 228 19.78 8.04 37.54
CA CYS A 228 20.06 9.45 37.79
C CYS A 228 19.31 10.32 36.79
N THR A 229 19.09 11.57 37.18
CA THR A 229 18.46 12.59 36.34
C THR A 229 19.15 13.93 36.53
N GLY A 230 19.01 14.82 35.54
CA GLY A 230 19.47 16.18 35.65
C GLY A 230 18.67 16.97 36.67
N ALA A 231 19.36 17.81 37.44
CA ALA A 231 18.77 18.69 38.45
C ALA A 231 19.41 20.08 38.38
N GLY A 232 18.76 21.07 39.00
CA GLY A 232 19.23 22.45 39.03
C GLY A 232 19.49 23.00 37.62
N GLY A 233 20.76 23.18 37.27
CA GLY A 233 21.20 23.67 35.95
C GLY A 233 20.96 22.71 34.80
N TYR A 234 20.57 21.45 35.04
CA TYR A 234 20.23 20.43 34.04
C TYR A 234 18.84 19.83 34.25
N SER A 235 17.93 20.51 34.95
CA SER A 235 16.59 19.99 35.28
C SER A 235 15.68 19.72 34.07
N ASP A 236 16.11 20.09 32.87
CA ASP A 236 15.47 19.83 31.58
C ASP A 236 16.01 18.59 30.87
N VAL A 237 16.90 17.83 31.51
CA VAL A 237 17.48 16.59 30.99
C VAL A 237 17.14 15.43 31.91
N ASP A 238 16.25 14.57 31.44
CA ASP A 238 15.72 13.40 32.12
C ASP A 238 15.37 12.29 31.12
N GLU A 239 14.94 11.14 31.64
CA GLU A 239 14.30 10.11 30.81
C GLU A 239 13.07 10.71 30.12
N GLY A 240 12.97 10.51 28.80
CA GLY A 240 11.90 11.08 27.99
C GLY A 240 12.25 12.43 27.34
N THR A 241 13.40 13.02 27.68
CA THR A 241 13.89 14.22 26.98
C THR A 241 14.03 13.94 25.48
N PRO A 242 13.44 14.76 24.58
CA PRO A 242 13.40 14.46 23.16
C PRO A 242 14.78 14.61 22.52
N VAL A 243 15.10 13.68 21.62
CA VAL A 243 16.27 13.71 20.75
C VAL A 243 15.78 13.79 19.32
N LYS A 244 16.15 14.87 18.62
CA LYS A 244 15.73 15.11 17.23
C LYS A 244 16.93 14.97 16.32
N VAL A 245 16.72 14.30 15.19
CA VAL A 245 17.72 14.18 14.14
C VAL A 245 17.18 14.84 12.88
N ARG A 246 17.92 15.80 12.36
CA ARG A 246 17.54 16.58 11.18
C ARG A 246 18.60 16.53 10.10
N ASN A 247 18.23 16.83 8.86
CA ASN A 247 19.22 17.07 7.81
C ASN A 247 19.77 18.50 7.85
N ASP A 248 20.70 18.81 6.95
CA ASP A 248 21.32 20.13 6.76
C ASP A 248 20.30 21.23 6.39
N LYS A 249 19.13 20.86 5.87
CA LYS A 249 18.03 21.77 5.51
C LYS A 249 17.09 22.03 6.69
N GLY A 250 17.30 21.36 7.82
CA GLY A 250 16.46 21.46 9.01
C GLY A 250 15.20 20.61 8.96
N GLU A 251 15.07 19.69 8.00
CA GLU A 251 13.96 18.74 7.93
C GLU A 251 14.17 17.65 8.99
N LEU A 252 13.11 17.34 9.74
CA LEU A 252 13.14 16.29 10.76
C LEU A 252 13.14 14.92 10.08
N LEU A 253 14.20 14.14 10.32
CA LEU A 253 14.36 12.78 9.78
C LEU A 253 13.78 11.75 10.75
N THR A 254 14.10 11.88 12.04
CA THR A 254 13.61 11.00 13.10
C THR A 254 13.61 11.72 14.45
N GLU A 255 12.81 11.21 15.38
CA GLU A 255 12.73 11.68 16.76
C GLU A 255 12.69 10.46 17.69
N THR A 256 13.49 10.51 18.75
CA THR A 256 13.52 9.52 19.82
C THR A 256 13.57 10.25 21.17
N VAL A 257 13.76 9.53 22.25
CA VAL A 257 13.91 10.10 23.59
C VAL A 257 15.15 9.54 24.27
N LEU A 258 15.66 10.27 25.27
CA LEU A 258 16.64 9.73 26.20
C LEU A 258 15.99 8.61 27.02
N GLU A 259 16.70 7.49 27.14
CA GLU A 259 16.35 6.40 28.05
C GLU A 259 16.71 6.75 29.50
N GLU A 260 16.37 5.88 30.45
CA GLU A 260 16.72 6.02 31.87
C GLU A 260 18.22 6.33 32.05
N GLY A 261 18.50 7.45 32.71
CA GLY A 261 19.86 7.86 33.04
C GLY A 261 20.51 6.90 34.04
N ARG A 262 21.76 6.52 33.81
CA ARG A 262 22.54 5.65 34.70
C ARG A 262 23.82 6.33 35.16
N GLY A 263 24.14 6.16 36.44
CA GLY A 263 25.36 6.71 37.00
C GLY A 263 25.24 7.08 38.46
N GLY A 264 25.74 8.25 38.81
CA GLY A 264 25.73 8.77 40.17
C GLY A 264 25.98 10.28 40.21
N ARG A 265 26.26 10.81 41.40
CA ARG A 265 26.31 12.26 41.64
C ARG A 265 27.36 13.04 40.85
N PHE A 266 28.32 12.36 40.22
CA PHE A 266 29.40 12.98 39.43
C PHE A 266 29.17 12.85 37.93
N MET A 267 28.38 11.87 37.49
CA MET A 267 28.19 11.53 36.09
C MET A 267 26.86 10.83 35.92
N CYS A 268 26.04 11.33 35.02
CA CYS A 268 24.77 10.73 34.64
C CYS A 268 24.71 10.55 33.14
N THR A 269 24.61 9.30 32.68
CA THR A 269 24.64 8.96 31.26
C THR A 269 23.30 8.39 30.82
N PHE A 270 22.71 9.02 29.82
CA PHE A 270 21.46 8.61 29.16
C PHE A 270 21.81 7.94 27.83
N SER A 271 21.26 6.75 27.58
CA SER A 271 21.33 6.12 26.27
C SER A 271 20.26 6.67 25.32
N MET A 272 20.53 6.60 24.03
CA MET A 272 19.56 6.88 22.99
C MET A 272 19.79 5.95 21.81
N THR A 273 18.71 5.61 21.11
CA THR A 273 18.76 4.82 19.88
C THR A 273 17.77 5.39 18.87
N PHE A 274 18.19 5.52 17.62
CA PHE A 274 17.34 5.98 16.51
C PHE A 274 17.80 5.36 15.19
N GLU A 275 16.91 5.34 14.19
CA GLU A 275 17.23 4.87 12.85
C GLU A 275 17.33 6.05 11.88
N VAL A 276 18.37 6.06 11.05
CA VAL A 276 18.54 7.03 9.96
C VAL A 276 18.94 6.30 8.69
N THR A 277 18.47 6.84 7.57
CA THR A 277 18.86 6.40 6.24
C THR A 277 19.89 7.36 5.66
N GLU A 278 20.87 6.80 4.95
CA GLU A 278 21.85 7.54 4.15
C GLU A 278 21.14 8.49 3.15
N GLY A 279 21.85 9.50 2.67
CA GLY A 279 21.40 10.34 1.55
C GLY A 279 21.36 11.83 1.87
N GLU A 280 21.56 12.20 3.13
CA GLU A 280 21.68 13.60 3.57
C GLU A 280 23.15 14.02 3.66
N GLU A 281 23.42 15.31 3.42
CA GLU A 281 24.79 15.84 3.50
C GLU A 281 25.32 15.81 4.94
N ARG A 282 24.44 16.18 5.89
CA ARG A 282 24.73 16.17 7.33
C ARG A 282 23.50 15.75 8.13
N TYR A 283 23.76 15.11 9.26
CA TYR A 283 22.78 14.71 10.26
C TYR A 283 23.03 15.51 11.54
N VAL A 284 22.07 16.35 11.91
CA VAL A 284 22.13 17.23 13.07
C VAL A 284 21.34 16.60 14.20
N VAL A 285 22.04 16.19 15.26
CA VAL A 285 21.45 15.58 16.47
C VAL A 285 21.31 16.64 17.55
N GLU A 286 20.07 16.89 17.96
CA GLU A 286 19.65 17.86 18.99
C GLU A 286 19.09 17.11 20.20
N VAL A 287 19.60 17.38 21.40
CA VAL A 287 19.05 16.80 22.65
C VAL A 287 18.39 17.89 23.48
N GLY A 288 17.07 17.80 23.66
CA GLY A 288 16.27 18.76 24.40
C GLY A 288 16.43 20.18 23.86
N LYS A 289 17.10 21.05 24.63
CA LYS A 289 17.46 22.42 24.23
C LYS A 289 18.96 22.69 24.42
N ARG A 290 19.77 21.64 24.53
CA ARG A 290 21.15 21.70 25.02
C ARG A 290 22.22 21.76 23.92
N GLY A 291 21.78 22.09 22.71
CA GLY A 291 22.65 22.27 21.55
C GLY A 291 22.47 21.18 20.51
N GLU A 292 23.23 21.32 19.43
CA GLU A 292 23.16 20.50 18.23
C GLU A 292 24.58 20.08 17.83
N LEU A 293 24.74 18.83 17.43
CA LEU A 293 25.98 18.33 16.82
C LEU A 293 25.69 17.77 15.45
N SER A 294 26.56 18.09 14.50
CA SER A 294 26.43 17.67 13.11
C SER A 294 27.38 16.53 12.82
N TYR A 295 26.91 15.49 12.14
CA TYR A 295 27.63 14.28 11.75
C TYR A 295 27.40 13.96 10.27
N SER A 296 28.32 13.21 9.67
CA SER A 296 28.07 12.45 8.43
C SER A 296 27.45 11.10 8.76
N PHE A 297 26.85 10.44 7.76
CA PHE A 297 26.30 9.10 7.93
C PHE A 297 27.36 8.09 8.42
N ASP A 298 28.56 8.13 7.85
CA ASP A 298 29.68 7.28 8.24
C ASP A 298 30.14 7.50 9.68
N GLU A 299 30.15 8.76 10.15
CA GLU A 299 30.48 9.09 11.54
C GLU A 299 29.45 8.50 12.51
N LEU A 300 28.16 8.65 12.20
CA LEU A 300 27.09 8.07 13.02
C LEU A 300 27.19 6.55 13.07
N LYS A 301 27.37 5.91 11.92
CA LYS A 301 27.45 4.45 11.82
C LYS A 301 28.67 3.88 12.54
N SER A 302 29.82 4.56 12.44
CA SER A 302 31.08 4.05 12.98
C SER A 302 31.26 4.34 14.47
N ASN A 303 30.85 5.54 14.92
CA ASN A 303 31.17 6.03 16.26
C ASN A 303 29.92 6.24 17.13
N GLY A 304 28.72 6.18 16.54
CA GLY A 304 27.50 6.58 17.21
C GLY A 304 27.47 8.07 17.52
N VAL A 305 26.72 8.41 18.56
CA VAL A 305 26.63 9.77 19.10
C VAL A 305 27.19 9.79 20.51
N SER A 306 28.06 10.75 20.83
CA SER A 306 28.49 10.96 22.21
C SER A 306 28.50 12.46 22.53
N LEU A 307 27.60 12.88 23.41
CA LEU A 307 27.50 14.24 23.90
C LEU A 307 27.85 14.27 25.38
N VAL A 308 28.61 15.28 25.79
CA VAL A 308 28.97 15.50 27.19
C VAL A 308 28.73 16.97 27.54
N LEU A 309 28.00 17.20 28.62
CA LEU A 309 27.86 18.48 29.29
C LEU A 309 28.51 18.41 30.66
N GLY A 310 29.30 19.40 31.03
CA GLY A 310 29.98 19.47 32.33
C GLY A 310 31.05 20.54 32.33
#